data_AF-A0A9C9WC71-F1
#
_entry.id   AF-A0A9C9WC71-F1
#
_cell.length_a   1.000
_cell.length_b   1.000
_cell.length_c   1.000
_cell.angle_alpha   90.00
_cell.angle_beta   90.00
_cell.angle_gamma   90.00
#
_symmetry.space_group_name_H-M   'P 1'
#
loop_
_entity.id
_entity.type
_entity.pdbx_description
1 polymer ?
#
loop_
_entity_poly.entity_id
_entity_poly.type
_entity_poly.pdbx_seq_one_letter_code
_entity_poly.pdbx_strand_id
1 'polypeptide(L)'
;MDEALRIHDYLPISYANREEESYIRFLWDAFETNYNAEKYEFANLAFHLLYMSFVCFSVWQIRAARRADFDKAMIGFQSEVENKLAGADTPFKFFENLKESAIFRFIKLVGCDNQQVGEFSKFVKQRNRIAHPSGTVFFNSRENIDAQIEQVMIEIDRIQQHMTPVLHDCLRAFLEENADPEEWEYSLPKDQIDAALIHAHYFSRKDINACLAFNINTFADHADSGTISDLFDTFRDNYQPDLED
;
A
#
# COMPACT_ATOMS: atom_id res chain seq x y z
N MET A 1 -19.01 0.14 -10.15
CA MET A 1 -18.05 1.15 -10.69
C MET A 1 -17.57 2.14 -9.64
N ASP A 2 -18.45 2.95 -9.01
CA ASP A 2 -18.04 3.96 -8.02
C ASP A 2 -17.19 3.38 -6.88
N GLU A 3 -17.57 2.20 -6.39
CA GLU A 3 -16.81 1.49 -5.36
C GLU A 3 -15.40 1.09 -5.82
N ALA A 4 -15.21 0.79 -7.11
CA ALA A 4 -13.90 0.46 -7.66
C ALA A 4 -12.97 1.66 -7.73
N LEU A 5 -13.50 2.87 -8.00
CA LEU A 5 -12.71 4.10 -8.09
C LEU A 5 -11.96 4.41 -6.79
N ARG A 6 -12.55 4.01 -5.64
CA ARG A 6 -11.94 4.18 -4.32
C ARG A 6 -10.53 3.58 -4.22
N ILE A 7 -10.20 2.57 -5.03
CA ILE A 7 -8.87 1.93 -5.00
C ILE A 7 -7.73 2.92 -5.26
N HIS A 8 -7.98 3.99 -6.03
CA HIS A 8 -6.98 5.03 -6.30
C HIS A 8 -6.53 5.76 -5.03
N ASP A 9 -7.38 5.84 -4.00
CA ASP A 9 -7.01 6.45 -2.72
C ASP A 9 -6.04 5.60 -1.90
N TYR A 10 -5.91 4.30 -2.22
CA TYR A 10 -5.04 3.34 -1.53
C TYR A 10 -3.79 3.00 -2.33
N LEU A 11 -3.68 3.50 -3.58
CA LEU A 11 -2.49 3.35 -4.41
C LEU A 11 -1.59 4.58 -4.25
N PRO A 12 -0.27 4.43 -4.49
CA PRO A 12 0.67 5.54 -4.29
C PRO A 12 0.30 6.77 -5.12
N ILE A 13 0.44 7.96 -4.52
CA ILE A 13 0.26 9.22 -5.25
C ILE A 13 1.51 9.60 -6.06
N SER A 14 2.65 8.97 -5.75
CA SER A 14 3.93 9.13 -6.42
C SER A 14 4.61 7.77 -6.52
N TYR A 15 5.10 7.43 -7.72
CA TYR A 15 5.77 6.17 -8.01
C TYR A 15 7.25 6.41 -8.28
N ALA A 16 8.11 5.44 -7.95
CA ALA A 16 9.56 5.56 -8.15
C ALA A 16 9.96 5.79 -9.61
N ASN A 17 9.17 5.26 -10.55
CA ASN A 17 9.42 5.42 -11.97
C ASN A 17 8.12 5.38 -12.79
N ARG A 18 8.22 5.81 -14.05
CA ARG A 18 7.09 5.86 -15.00
C ARG A 18 6.57 4.49 -15.41
N GLU A 19 7.37 3.43 -15.29
CA GLU A 19 6.95 2.07 -15.66
C GLU A 19 5.95 1.53 -14.64
N GLU A 20 6.20 1.75 -13.34
CA GLU A 20 5.28 1.40 -12.25
C GLU A 20 3.95 2.14 -12.38
N GLU A 21 3.98 3.47 -12.60
CA GLU A 21 2.77 4.27 -12.82
C GLU A 21 1.99 3.78 -14.06
N SER A 22 2.71 3.51 -15.16
CA SER A 22 2.09 3.03 -16.39
C SER A 22 1.49 1.63 -16.23
N TYR A 23 2.09 0.78 -15.41
CA TYR A 23 1.54 -0.53 -15.07
C TYR A 23 0.22 -0.39 -14.30
N ILE A 24 0.18 0.44 -13.25
CA ILE A 24 -1.07 0.68 -12.50
C ILE A 24 -2.17 1.28 -13.40
N ARG A 25 -1.83 2.27 -14.23
CA ARG A 25 -2.76 2.85 -15.21
C ARG A 25 -3.27 1.80 -16.19
N PHE A 26 -2.38 0.97 -16.73
CA PHE A 26 -2.75 -0.14 -17.61
C PHE A 26 -3.74 -1.12 -16.94
N LEU A 27 -3.53 -1.47 -15.68
CA LEU A 27 -4.45 -2.33 -14.94
C LEU A 27 -5.82 -1.68 -14.76
N TRP A 28 -5.86 -0.39 -14.43
CA TRP A 28 -7.13 0.35 -14.33
C TRP A 28 -7.85 0.44 -15.67
N ASP A 29 -7.16 0.81 -16.74
CA ASP A 29 -7.73 0.90 -18.09
C ASP A 29 -8.29 -0.47 -18.54
N ALA A 30 -7.57 -1.56 -18.23
CA ALA A 30 -8.02 -2.91 -18.50
C ALA A 30 -9.27 -3.28 -17.68
N PHE A 31 -9.33 -2.90 -16.40
CA PHE A 31 -10.51 -3.07 -15.57
C PHE A 31 -11.71 -2.33 -16.17
N GLU A 32 -11.58 -1.02 -16.38
CA GLU A 32 -12.65 -0.13 -16.84
C GLU A 32 -13.18 -0.57 -18.22
N THR A 33 -12.27 -0.83 -19.17
CA THR A 33 -12.65 -1.26 -20.52
C THR A 33 -13.41 -2.58 -20.50
N ASN A 34 -12.96 -3.56 -19.71
CA ASN A 34 -13.65 -4.85 -19.63
C ASN A 34 -14.98 -4.74 -18.86
N TYR A 35 -15.02 -3.94 -17.80
CA TYR A 35 -16.24 -3.70 -17.03
C TYR A 35 -17.33 -3.06 -17.90
N ASN A 36 -16.98 -2.00 -18.64
CA ASN A 36 -17.91 -1.29 -19.53
C ASN A 36 -18.35 -2.12 -20.74
N ALA A 37 -17.50 -3.06 -21.19
CA ALA A 37 -17.83 -4.01 -22.24
C ALA A 37 -18.56 -5.27 -21.72
N GLU A 38 -18.98 -5.29 -20.44
CA GLU A 38 -19.66 -6.40 -19.77
C GLU A 38 -18.84 -7.71 -19.73
N LYS A 39 -17.51 -7.59 -19.88
CA LYS A 39 -16.53 -8.70 -19.76
C LYS A 39 -16.06 -8.82 -18.31
N TYR A 40 -17.00 -9.03 -17.40
CA TYR A 40 -16.75 -8.92 -15.96
C TYR A 40 -15.71 -9.90 -15.40
N GLU A 41 -15.59 -11.10 -15.98
CA GLU A 41 -14.54 -12.06 -15.60
C GLU A 41 -13.13 -11.46 -15.79
N PHE A 42 -12.90 -10.78 -16.91
CA PHE A 42 -11.62 -10.11 -17.21
C PHE A 42 -11.46 -8.81 -16.42
N ALA A 43 -12.55 -8.08 -16.18
CA ALA A 43 -12.52 -6.93 -15.28
C ALA A 43 -12.03 -7.36 -13.88
N ASN A 44 -12.57 -8.46 -13.33
CA ASN A 44 -12.12 -9.00 -12.05
C ASN A 44 -10.63 -9.36 -12.03
N LEU A 45 -10.08 -9.90 -13.11
CA LEU A 45 -8.64 -10.21 -13.19
C LEU A 45 -7.79 -8.94 -13.08
N ALA A 46 -8.16 -7.88 -13.79
CA ALA A 46 -7.46 -6.60 -13.71
C ALA A 46 -7.59 -5.96 -12.33
N PHE A 47 -8.79 -5.97 -11.75
CA PHE A 47 -9.03 -5.44 -10.40
C PHE A 47 -8.29 -6.22 -9.31
N HIS A 48 -8.19 -7.55 -9.45
CA HIS A 48 -7.36 -8.38 -8.56
C HIS A 48 -5.89 -7.97 -8.60
N LEU A 49 -5.34 -7.62 -9.76
CA LEU A 49 -3.95 -7.16 -9.87
C LEU A 49 -3.75 -5.78 -9.23
N LEU A 50 -4.76 -4.89 -9.26
CA LEU A 50 -4.73 -3.65 -8.50
C LEU A 50 -4.73 -3.91 -6.98
N TYR A 51 -5.57 -4.84 -6.52
CA TYR A 51 -5.57 -5.28 -5.12
C TYR A 51 -4.21 -5.86 -4.69
N MET A 52 -3.61 -6.72 -5.52
CA MET A 52 -2.29 -7.27 -5.21
C MET A 52 -1.19 -6.19 -5.24
N SER A 53 -1.31 -5.17 -6.10
CA SER A 53 -0.42 -4.01 -6.09
C SER A 53 -0.50 -3.26 -4.77
N PHE A 54 -1.70 -2.96 -4.28
CA PHE A 54 -1.90 -2.36 -2.94
C PHE A 54 -1.21 -3.18 -1.85
N VAL A 55 -1.45 -4.50 -1.80
CA VAL A 55 -0.81 -5.39 -0.81
C VAL A 55 0.71 -5.35 -0.91
N CYS A 56 1.26 -5.27 -2.13
CA CYS A 56 2.70 -5.13 -2.36
C CYS A 56 3.26 -3.84 -1.75
N PHE A 57 2.60 -2.70 -1.96
CA PHE A 57 3.00 -1.43 -1.37
C PHE A 57 2.89 -1.46 0.16
N SER A 58 1.82 -2.04 0.72
CA SER A 58 1.71 -2.19 2.18
C SER A 58 2.85 -3.03 2.76
N VAL A 59 3.23 -4.13 2.11
CA VAL A 59 4.34 -4.98 2.56
C VAL A 59 5.69 -4.28 2.40
N TRP A 60 5.85 -3.46 1.37
CA TRP A 60 7.01 -2.59 1.21
C TRP A 60 7.14 -1.58 2.36
N GLN A 61 6.04 -0.93 2.74
CA GLN A 61 6.01 -0.01 3.88
C GLN A 61 6.34 -0.71 5.20
N ILE A 62 5.86 -1.94 5.42
CA ILE A 62 6.27 -2.77 6.58
C ILE A 62 7.78 -3.00 6.57
N ARG A 63 8.36 -3.37 5.41
CA ARG A 63 9.81 -3.59 5.28
C ARG A 63 10.59 -2.32 5.58
N ALA A 64 10.12 -1.17 5.12
CA ALA A 64 10.76 0.13 5.35
C ALA A 64 10.74 0.51 6.84
N ALA A 65 9.58 0.47 7.49
CA ALA A 65 9.44 0.93 8.87
C ALA A 65 9.97 -0.07 9.91
N ARG A 66 9.86 -1.37 9.64
CA ARG A 66 10.14 -2.45 10.62
C ARG A 66 11.11 -3.48 10.08
N ARG A 67 12.22 -3.00 9.51
CA ARG A 67 13.19 -3.84 8.79
C ARG A 67 13.64 -5.08 9.57
N ALA A 68 13.98 -4.92 10.84
CA ALA A 68 14.44 -6.03 11.67
C ALA A 68 13.38 -7.14 11.85
N ASP A 69 12.11 -6.79 11.96
CA ASP A 69 11.03 -7.77 12.10
C ASP A 69 10.64 -8.38 10.74
N PHE A 70 10.73 -7.58 9.67
CA PHE A 70 10.61 -8.08 8.30
C PHE A 70 11.67 -9.15 8.01
N ASP A 71 12.93 -8.90 8.37
CA ASP A 71 14.03 -9.86 8.21
C ASP A 71 13.79 -11.13 9.04
N LYS A 72 13.34 -11.00 10.30
CA LYS A 72 12.96 -12.18 11.11
C LYS A 72 11.79 -12.95 10.52
N ALA A 73 10.81 -12.29 9.90
CA ALA A 73 9.66 -12.95 9.27
C ALA A 73 10.05 -13.79 8.05
N MET A 74 11.24 -13.54 7.48
CA MET A 74 11.81 -14.36 6.41
C MET A 74 12.50 -15.63 6.91
N ILE A 75 12.70 -15.81 8.22
CA ILE A 75 13.29 -17.03 8.77
C ILE A 75 12.42 -18.24 8.39
N GLY A 76 13.02 -19.18 7.65
CA GLY A 76 12.35 -20.39 7.15
C GLY A 76 11.92 -20.32 5.68
N PHE A 77 12.11 -19.19 4.99
CA PHE A 77 12.16 -19.18 3.53
C PHE A 77 13.45 -19.85 3.04
N GLN A 78 13.45 -20.31 1.78
CA GLN A 78 14.69 -20.77 1.15
C GLN A 78 15.64 -19.58 0.99
N SER A 79 16.94 -19.79 1.19
CA SER A 79 17.94 -18.72 1.20
C SER A 79 17.96 -17.90 -0.10
N GLU A 80 17.64 -18.51 -1.25
CA GLU A 80 17.49 -17.78 -2.52
C GLU A 80 16.33 -16.77 -2.47
N VAL A 81 15.18 -17.18 -1.92
CA VAL A 81 14.00 -16.32 -1.79
C VAL A 81 14.26 -15.19 -0.79
N GLU A 82 14.86 -15.52 0.35
CA GLU A 82 15.24 -14.54 1.37
C GLU A 82 16.17 -13.46 0.78
N ASN A 83 17.24 -13.86 0.10
CA ASN A 83 18.18 -12.91 -0.52
C ASN A 83 17.52 -12.00 -1.55
N LYS A 84 16.62 -12.55 -2.38
CA LYS A 84 15.91 -11.76 -3.40
C LYS A 84 14.90 -10.79 -2.79
N LEU A 85 14.21 -11.17 -1.71
CA LEU A 85 13.31 -10.28 -0.99
C LEU A 85 14.08 -9.19 -0.25
N ALA A 86 15.18 -9.54 0.42
CA ALA A 86 16.04 -8.61 1.13
C ALA A 86 16.69 -7.59 0.17
N GLY A 87 17.04 -8.03 -1.04
CA GLY A 87 17.64 -7.21 -2.10
C GLY A 87 16.65 -6.57 -3.09
N ALA A 88 15.34 -6.69 -2.87
CA ALA A 88 14.35 -6.07 -3.74
C ALA A 88 14.48 -4.53 -3.68
N ASP A 89 14.50 -3.90 -4.85
CA ASP A 89 14.60 -2.44 -5.05
C ASP A 89 13.27 -1.81 -5.49
N THR A 90 12.23 -2.63 -5.73
CA THR A 90 10.85 -2.20 -6.01
C THR A 90 9.86 -3.18 -5.36
N PRO A 91 8.67 -2.72 -4.92
CA PRO A 91 7.59 -3.57 -4.40
C PRO A 91 7.20 -4.72 -5.34
N PHE A 92 7.27 -4.52 -6.66
CA PHE A 92 6.80 -5.51 -7.64
C PHE A 92 7.71 -6.75 -7.74
N LYS A 93 9.00 -6.63 -7.37
CA LYS A 93 9.94 -7.78 -7.35
C LYS A 93 9.60 -8.84 -6.31
N PHE A 94 8.70 -8.55 -5.37
CA PHE A 94 8.22 -9.55 -4.42
C PHE A 94 7.52 -10.73 -5.11
N PHE A 95 6.71 -10.47 -6.16
CA PHE A 95 5.99 -11.54 -6.87
C PHE A 95 6.83 -12.31 -7.89
N GLU A 96 8.03 -11.84 -8.24
CA GLU A 96 8.96 -12.64 -9.05
C GLU A 96 9.42 -13.91 -8.31
N ASN A 97 9.42 -13.87 -6.97
CA ASN A 97 10.02 -14.91 -6.13
C ASN A 97 9.09 -15.48 -5.06
N LEU A 98 7.93 -14.84 -4.83
CA LEU A 98 6.89 -15.32 -3.93
C LEU A 98 5.62 -15.69 -4.68
N LYS A 99 5.00 -16.79 -4.26
CA LYS A 99 3.60 -17.06 -4.58
C LYS A 99 2.74 -15.96 -3.97
N GLU A 100 1.71 -15.48 -4.68
CA GLU A 100 0.85 -14.39 -4.22
C GLU A 100 0.33 -14.58 -2.79
N SER A 101 -0.20 -15.76 -2.46
CA SER A 101 -0.71 -16.03 -1.09
C SER A 101 0.36 -15.95 0.02
N ALA A 102 1.64 -16.10 -0.31
CA ALA A 102 2.73 -16.05 0.67
C ALA A 102 3.02 -14.62 1.14
N ILE A 103 2.74 -13.60 0.32
CA ILE A 103 3.01 -12.19 0.66
C ILE A 103 2.20 -11.75 1.88
N PHE A 104 0.98 -12.29 2.05
CA PHE A 104 0.10 -11.98 3.18
C PHE A 104 0.66 -12.46 4.52
N ARG A 105 1.70 -13.31 4.54
CA ARG A 105 2.38 -13.66 5.80
C ARG A 105 3.01 -12.44 6.47
N PHE A 106 3.51 -11.48 5.68
CA PHE A 106 4.12 -10.26 6.21
C PHE A 106 3.09 -9.33 6.86
N ILE A 107 1.81 -9.41 6.47
CA ILE A 107 0.72 -8.64 7.08
C ILE A 107 0.51 -9.02 8.57
N LYS A 108 1.03 -10.17 9.03
CA LYS A 108 1.04 -10.48 10.48
C LYS A 108 1.91 -9.53 11.29
N LEU A 109 2.91 -8.89 10.67
CA LEU A 109 3.78 -7.90 11.32
C LEU A 109 3.04 -6.63 11.71
N VAL A 110 1.80 -6.46 11.23
CA VAL A 110 0.91 -5.36 11.63
C VAL A 110 -0.20 -5.80 12.57
N GLY A 111 -0.08 -6.99 13.17
CA GLY A 111 -1.01 -7.48 14.21
C GLY A 111 -2.16 -8.34 13.69
N CYS A 112 -2.20 -8.66 12.40
CA CYS A 112 -3.22 -9.53 11.83
C CYS A 112 -3.02 -11.00 12.25
N ASP A 113 -4.11 -11.66 12.61
CA ASP A 113 -4.12 -13.09 12.94
C ASP A 113 -4.18 -14.00 11.69
N ASN A 114 -4.13 -15.31 11.91
CA ASN A 114 -4.20 -16.30 10.83
C ASN A 114 -5.53 -16.30 10.08
N GLN A 115 -6.63 -15.97 10.76
CA GLN A 115 -7.96 -15.92 10.16
C GLN A 115 -8.05 -14.73 9.21
N GLN A 116 -7.65 -13.54 9.66
CA GLN A 116 -7.60 -12.32 8.86
C GLN A 116 -6.70 -12.50 7.63
N VAL A 117 -5.50 -13.05 7.80
CA VAL A 117 -4.61 -13.39 6.67
C VAL A 117 -5.26 -14.40 5.71
N GLY A 118 -6.02 -15.35 6.24
CA GLY A 118 -6.83 -16.28 5.45
C GLY A 118 -7.87 -15.56 4.59
N GLU A 119 -8.58 -14.59 5.17
CA GLU A 119 -9.56 -13.76 4.48
C GLU A 119 -8.91 -12.89 3.39
N PHE A 120 -7.79 -12.23 3.67
CA PHE A 120 -7.08 -11.40 2.69
C PHE A 120 -6.56 -12.22 1.49
N SER A 121 -6.10 -13.44 1.75
CA SER A 121 -5.58 -14.33 0.70
C SER A 121 -6.68 -15.09 -0.07
N LYS A 122 -7.97 -14.99 0.32
CA LYS A 122 -9.06 -15.72 -0.33
C LYS A 122 -9.23 -15.34 -1.80
N PHE A 123 -9.00 -14.07 -2.14
CA PHE A 123 -9.13 -13.55 -3.50
C PHE A 123 -8.08 -14.14 -4.45
N VAL A 124 -6.88 -14.47 -3.96
CA VAL A 124 -5.87 -15.20 -4.76
C VAL A 124 -6.40 -16.57 -5.17
N LYS A 125 -7.03 -17.30 -4.25
CA LYS A 125 -7.61 -18.62 -4.54
C LYS A 125 -8.79 -18.51 -5.49
N GLN A 126 -9.64 -17.50 -5.31
CA GLN A 126 -10.78 -17.23 -6.18
C GLN A 126 -10.31 -16.89 -7.60
N ARG A 127 -9.36 -15.98 -7.75
CA ARG A 127 -8.73 -15.63 -9.03
C ARG A 127 -8.16 -16.85 -9.74
N ASN A 128 -7.46 -17.72 -9.02
CA ASN A 128 -6.90 -18.95 -9.61
C ASN A 128 -7.97 -19.90 -10.17
N ARG A 129 -9.17 -19.92 -9.58
CA ARG A 129 -10.30 -20.73 -10.11
C ARG A 129 -10.89 -20.10 -11.38
N ILE A 130 -11.03 -18.78 -11.39
CA ILE A 130 -11.53 -17.99 -12.52
C ILE A 130 -10.61 -18.09 -13.74
N ALA A 131 -9.30 -17.96 -13.53
CA ALA A 131 -8.31 -18.02 -14.62
C ALA A 131 -8.09 -19.45 -15.16
N HIS A 132 -8.65 -20.48 -14.51
CA HIS A 132 -8.51 -21.86 -14.96
C HIS A 132 -9.46 -22.13 -16.15
N PRO A 133 -9.02 -22.84 -17.20
CA PRO A 133 -9.85 -23.15 -18.37
C PRO A 133 -10.90 -24.25 -18.06
N SER A 134 -11.79 -23.95 -17.12
CA SER A 134 -12.84 -24.83 -16.63
C SER A 134 -14.14 -24.74 -17.44
N GLY A 135 -14.25 -23.75 -18.33
CA GLY A 135 -15.48 -23.42 -19.06
C GLY A 135 -16.57 -22.75 -18.22
N THR A 136 -16.30 -22.46 -16.95
CA THR A 136 -17.23 -21.77 -16.04
C THR A 136 -16.93 -20.28 -16.01
N VAL A 137 -17.96 -19.44 -16.16
CA VAL A 137 -17.89 -17.98 -15.99
C VAL A 137 -18.57 -17.65 -14.67
N PHE A 138 -17.83 -17.06 -13.73
CA PHE A 138 -18.32 -16.77 -12.39
C PHE A 138 -18.95 -15.38 -12.28
N PHE A 139 -18.47 -14.43 -13.07
CA PHE A 139 -18.97 -13.07 -13.16
C PHE A 139 -19.68 -12.88 -14.49
N ASN A 140 -20.96 -13.24 -14.53
CA ASN A 140 -21.81 -13.14 -15.72
C ASN A 140 -22.85 -12.01 -15.63
N SER A 141 -22.82 -11.24 -14.53
CA SER A 141 -23.74 -10.14 -14.27
C SER A 141 -23.00 -9.02 -13.56
N ARG A 142 -23.52 -7.79 -13.71
CA ARG A 142 -22.95 -6.60 -13.07
C ARG A 142 -23.01 -6.72 -11.55
N GLU A 143 -24.10 -7.27 -11.04
CA GLU A 143 -24.35 -7.46 -9.61
C GLU A 143 -23.28 -8.35 -8.97
N ASN A 144 -22.82 -9.40 -9.67
CA ASN A 144 -21.81 -10.30 -9.12
C ASN A 144 -20.42 -9.66 -9.05
N ILE A 145 -20.04 -8.86 -10.05
CA ILE A 145 -18.73 -8.18 -10.04
C ILE A 145 -18.74 -6.98 -9.07
N ASP A 146 -19.84 -6.22 -8.98
CA ASP A 146 -19.95 -5.11 -8.04
C ASP A 146 -19.87 -5.63 -6.59
N ALA A 147 -20.54 -6.73 -6.26
CA ALA A 147 -20.43 -7.36 -4.94
C ALA A 147 -19.02 -7.88 -4.64
N GLN A 148 -18.30 -8.37 -5.66
CA GLN A 148 -16.91 -8.80 -5.50
C GLN A 148 -15.98 -7.62 -5.24
N ILE A 149 -16.14 -6.52 -5.98
CA ILE A 149 -15.36 -5.29 -5.81
C ILE A 149 -15.58 -4.75 -4.39
N GLU A 150 -16.82 -4.64 -3.94
CA GLU A 150 -17.16 -4.19 -2.58
C GLU A 150 -16.45 -5.07 -1.53
N GLN A 151 -16.49 -6.39 -1.70
CA GLN A 151 -15.84 -7.31 -0.78
C GLN A 151 -14.31 -7.15 -0.77
N VAL A 152 -13.69 -6.87 -1.91
CA VAL A 152 -12.24 -6.57 -2.00
C VAL A 152 -11.93 -5.24 -1.31
N MET A 153 -12.72 -4.20 -1.55
CA MET A 153 -12.54 -2.87 -0.94
C MET A 153 -12.67 -2.93 0.58
N ILE A 154 -13.60 -3.73 1.12
CA ILE A 154 -13.72 -3.97 2.57
C ILE A 154 -12.43 -4.58 3.15
N GLU A 155 -11.80 -5.53 2.44
CA GLU A 155 -10.54 -6.10 2.93
C GLU A 155 -9.36 -5.12 2.77
N ILE A 156 -9.34 -4.29 1.74
CA ILE A 156 -8.38 -3.18 1.60
C ILE A 156 -8.50 -2.23 2.80
N ASP A 157 -9.72 -1.82 3.15
CA ASP A 157 -9.99 -0.97 4.32
C ASP A 157 -9.47 -1.60 5.61
N ARG A 158 -9.67 -2.90 5.80
CA ARG A 158 -9.18 -3.62 6.98
C ARG A 158 -7.66 -3.68 7.03
N ILE A 159 -7.00 -3.97 5.90
CA ILE A 159 -5.53 -3.94 5.83
C ILE A 159 -5.03 -2.53 6.16
N GLN A 160 -5.63 -1.49 5.57
CA GLN A 160 -5.27 -0.10 5.82
C GLN A 160 -5.37 0.28 7.30
N GLN A 161 -6.42 -0.17 8.00
CA GLN A 161 -6.56 0.07 9.44
C GLN A 161 -5.41 -0.54 10.23
N HIS A 162 -5.03 -1.79 9.93
CA HIS A 162 -3.89 -2.45 10.57
C HIS A 162 -2.55 -1.82 10.18
N MET A 163 -2.43 -1.20 9.01
CA MET A 163 -1.21 -0.51 8.58
C MET A 163 -0.93 0.78 9.35
N THR A 164 -1.94 1.39 10.00
CA THR A 164 -1.80 2.70 10.68
C THR A 164 -0.57 2.80 11.61
N PRO A 165 -0.28 1.83 12.50
CA PRO A 165 0.92 1.90 13.33
C PRO A 165 2.23 1.87 12.54
N VAL A 166 2.30 1.15 11.43
CA VAL A 166 3.49 1.12 10.56
C VAL A 166 3.67 2.46 9.85
N LEU A 167 2.58 3.07 9.40
CA LEU A 167 2.62 4.39 8.77
C LEU A 167 3.07 5.47 9.77
N HIS A 168 2.61 5.37 11.02
CA HIS A 168 3.08 6.21 12.13
C HIS A 168 4.56 5.98 12.44
N ASP A 169 5.05 4.75 12.37
CA ASP A 169 6.49 4.45 12.52
C ASP A 169 7.31 5.07 11.38
N CYS A 170 6.84 4.98 10.12
CA CYS A 170 7.45 5.66 8.97
C CYS A 170 7.52 7.18 9.18
N LEU A 171 6.41 7.81 9.54
CA LEU A 171 6.36 9.26 9.77
C LEU A 171 7.28 9.66 10.93
N ARG A 172 7.27 8.90 12.03
CA ARG A 172 8.14 9.14 13.19
C ARG A 172 9.61 9.14 12.78
N ALA A 173 10.05 8.09 12.09
CA ALA A 173 11.43 7.97 11.64
C ALA A 173 11.81 9.13 10.71
N PHE A 174 10.95 9.49 9.74
CA PHE A 174 11.17 10.64 8.88
C PHE A 174 11.34 11.94 9.68
N LEU A 175 10.45 12.23 10.63
CA LEU A 175 10.51 13.45 11.44
C LEU A 175 11.78 13.50 12.31
N GLU A 176 12.19 12.38 12.89
CA GLU A 176 13.42 12.25 13.70
C GLU A 176 14.68 12.46 12.84
N GLU A 177 14.75 11.78 11.68
CA GLU A 177 15.89 11.84 10.76
C GLU A 177 16.01 13.20 10.05
N ASN A 178 14.93 13.98 9.99
CA ASN A 178 14.88 15.28 9.32
C ASN A 178 14.67 16.43 10.31
N ALA A 179 15.02 16.23 11.58
CA ALA A 179 14.91 17.26 12.62
C ALA A 179 15.91 18.43 12.44
N ASP A 180 17.00 18.22 11.69
CA ASP A 180 17.96 19.27 11.32
C ASP A 180 17.80 19.66 9.83
N PRO A 181 17.31 20.87 9.51
CA PRO A 181 17.16 21.35 8.15
C PRO A 181 18.46 21.54 7.39
N GLU A 182 19.61 21.63 8.07
CA GLU A 182 20.92 21.72 7.41
C GLU A 182 21.35 20.39 6.77
N GLU A 183 20.77 19.27 7.21
CA GLU A 183 21.03 17.93 6.67
C GLU A 183 20.06 17.50 5.57
N TRP A 184 19.05 18.33 5.25
CA TRP A 184 18.05 17.98 4.24
C TRP A 184 18.64 17.86 2.83
N GLU A 185 18.12 16.90 2.07
CA GLU A 185 18.45 16.74 0.65
C GLU A 185 17.79 17.82 -0.21
N TYR A 186 16.65 18.36 0.24
CA TYR A 186 15.87 19.38 -0.44
C TYR A 186 15.70 20.62 0.44
N SER A 187 15.92 21.80 -0.14
CA SER A 187 15.92 23.06 0.61
C SER A 187 14.54 23.56 1.04
N LEU A 188 13.47 23.06 0.41
CA LEU A 188 12.09 23.41 0.77
C LEU A 188 11.48 22.28 1.61
N PRO A 189 10.86 22.58 2.77
CA PRO A 189 10.28 21.53 3.62
C PRO A 189 9.25 20.67 2.89
N LYS A 190 8.44 21.27 2.01
CA LYS A 190 7.47 20.53 1.19
C LYS A 190 8.17 19.52 0.27
N ASP A 191 9.24 19.94 -0.41
CA ASP A 191 9.97 19.06 -1.33
C ASP A 191 10.66 17.93 -0.56
N GLN A 192 11.17 18.22 0.65
CA GLN A 192 11.73 17.22 1.54
C GLN A 192 10.67 16.17 1.94
N ILE A 193 9.47 16.61 2.32
CA ILE A 193 8.33 15.72 2.63
C ILE A 193 7.93 14.90 1.40
N ASP A 194 7.74 15.55 0.25
CA ASP A 194 7.29 14.91 -0.97
C ASP A 194 8.27 13.81 -1.43
N ALA A 195 9.58 14.08 -1.37
CA ALA A 195 10.60 13.15 -1.81
C ALA A 195 10.94 12.08 -0.76
N ALA A 196 11.32 12.50 0.44
CA ALA A 196 11.89 11.60 1.45
C ALA A 196 10.83 10.87 2.30
N LEU A 197 9.58 11.35 2.33
CA LEU A 197 8.47 10.61 2.96
C LEU A 197 7.52 10.01 1.92
N ILE A 198 6.88 10.85 1.10
CA ILE A 198 5.76 10.40 0.26
C ILE A 198 6.24 9.48 -0.86
N HIS A 199 7.21 9.94 -1.65
CA HIS A 199 7.74 9.19 -2.79
C HIS A 199 8.56 7.97 -2.33
N ALA A 200 9.49 8.15 -1.39
CA ALA A 200 10.36 7.07 -0.91
C ALA A 200 9.58 5.89 -0.29
N HIS A 201 8.44 6.16 0.35
CA HIS A 201 7.62 5.14 1.01
C HIS A 201 6.33 4.80 0.26
N TYR A 202 6.14 5.28 -0.97
CA TYR A 202 4.97 5.00 -1.79
C TYR A 202 3.64 5.34 -1.09
N PHE A 203 3.58 6.47 -0.38
CA PHE A 203 2.37 6.82 0.35
C PHE A 203 1.19 7.08 -0.59
N SER A 204 0.07 6.45 -0.27
CA SER A 204 -1.23 6.73 -0.85
C SER A 204 -1.93 7.89 -0.14
N ARG A 205 -3.07 8.36 -0.68
CA ARG A 205 -3.90 9.35 0.01
C ARG A 205 -4.41 8.82 1.35
N LYS A 206 -4.76 7.54 1.44
CA LYS A 206 -5.21 6.90 2.69
C LYS A 206 -4.09 6.77 3.72
N ASP A 207 -2.85 6.58 3.27
CA ASP A 207 -1.68 6.55 4.16
C ASP A 207 -1.46 7.93 4.78
N ILE A 208 -1.47 8.97 3.94
CA ILE A 208 -1.36 10.36 4.37
C ILE A 208 -2.44 10.70 5.39
N ASN A 209 -3.70 10.32 5.12
CA ASN A 209 -4.81 10.56 6.05
C ASN A 209 -4.61 9.86 7.40
N ALA A 210 -4.03 8.66 7.42
CA ALA A 210 -3.70 7.95 8.67
C ALA A 210 -2.59 8.69 9.44
N CYS A 211 -1.59 9.22 8.73
CA CYS A 211 -0.50 10.00 9.30
C CYS A 211 -0.93 11.38 9.82
N LEU A 212 -1.96 12.01 9.24
CA LEU A 212 -2.53 13.26 9.76
C LEU A 212 -3.08 13.10 11.19
N ALA A 213 -3.47 11.88 11.59
CA ALA A 213 -3.91 11.57 12.94
C ALA A 213 -2.76 11.25 13.92
N PHE A 214 -1.50 11.38 13.51
CA PHE A 214 -0.34 11.11 14.35
C PHE A 214 -0.25 12.08 15.54
N ASN A 215 0.07 11.55 16.72
CA ASN A 215 0.24 12.36 17.92
C ASN A 215 1.67 12.92 17.99
N ILE A 216 1.85 14.13 17.47
CA ILE A 216 3.14 14.84 17.48
C ILE A 216 3.68 15.09 18.90
N ASN A 217 2.82 15.15 19.92
CA ASN A 217 3.24 15.36 21.31
C ASN A 217 4.10 14.21 21.87
N THR A 218 4.20 13.08 21.17
CA THR A 218 5.18 12.04 21.51
C THR A 218 6.63 12.52 21.42
N PHE A 219 6.87 13.68 20.79
CA PHE A 219 8.16 14.36 20.71
C PHE A 219 8.35 15.50 21.72
N ALA A 220 7.42 15.73 22.65
CA ALA A 220 7.47 16.91 23.53
C ALA A 220 8.77 17.04 24.34
N ASP A 221 9.40 15.91 24.70
CA ASP A 221 10.67 15.86 25.43
C ASP A 221 11.90 15.74 24.52
N HIS A 222 11.73 15.77 23.20
CA HIS A 222 12.82 15.70 22.23
C HIS A 222 13.56 17.04 22.15
N ALA A 223 14.89 16.99 22.00
CA ALA A 223 15.74 18.19 21.92
C ALA A 223 15.29 19.12 20.77
N ASP A 224 14.93 18.51 19.64
CA ASP A 224 14.52 19.20 18.41
C ASP A 224 12.98 19.25 18.22
N SER A 225 12.22 19.19 19.33
CA SER A 225 10.75 19.16 19.30
C SER A 225 10.11 20.32 18.52
N GLY A 226 10.74 21.51 18.52
CA GLY A 226 10.31 22.66 17.74
C GLY A 226 10.36 22.40 16.24
N THR A 227 11.54 22.03 15.72
CA THR A 227 11.72 21.76 14.28
C THR A 227 10.88 20.58 13.79
N ILE A 228 10.79 19.53 14.60
CA ILE A 228 9.92 18.37 14.32
C ILE A 228 8.45 18.81 14.19
N SER A 229 7.99 19.71 15.07
CA SER A 229 6.63 20.24 15.01
C SER A 229 6.41 21.09 13.77
N ASP A 230 7.35 21.97 13.43
CA ASP A 230 7.27 22.83 12.23
C ASP A 230 7.21 21.99 10.93
N LEU A 231 8.00 20.91 10.85
CA LEU A 231 7.99 19.99 9.71
C LEU A 231 6.66 19.22 9.63
N PHE A 232 6.13 18.75 10.76
CA PHE A 232 4.84 18.07 10.80
C PHE A 232 3.66 19.02 10.49
N ASP A 233 3.71 20.27 10.95
CA ASP A 233 2.71 21.28 10.60
C ASP A 233 2.77 21.61 9.09
N THR A 234 3.97 21.68 8.51
CA THR A 234 4.10 21.79 7.04
C THR A 234 3.49 20.59 6.31
N PHE A 235 3.69 19.37 6.81
CA PHE A 235 3.02 18.18 6.28
C PHE A 235 1.49 18.33 6.37
N ARG A 236 0.95 18.75 7.51
CA ARG A 236 -0.49 18.95 7.68
C ARG A 236 -1.05 20.00 6.74
N ASP A 237 -0.42 21.17 6.65
CA ASP A 237 -0.89 22.28 5.83
C ASP A 237 -0.94 21.94 4.33
N ASN A 238 -0.05 21.07 3.86
CA ASN A 238 0.00 20.66 2.44
C ASN A 238 -0.91 19.47 2.10
N TYR A 239 -1.31 18.68 3.08
CA TYR A 239 -1.94 17.38 2.84
C TYR A 239 -3.30 17.18 3.52
N GLN A 240 -3.65 18.00 4.50
CA GLN A 240 -4.98 18.02 5.06
C GLN A 240 -5.98 18.37 3.95
N PRO A 241 -7.11 17.64 3.81
CA PRO A 241 -8.12 18.00 2.83
C PRO A 241 -8.61 19.42 3.11
N ASP A 242 -8.76 20.23 2.06
CA ASP A 242 -9.52 21.46 2.17
C ASP A 242 -10.90 21.11 2.73
N LEU A 243 -11.25 21.67 3.89
CA LEU A 243 -12.62 21.63 4.37
C LEU A 243 -13.42 22.55 3.44
N GLU A 244 -13.85 22.02 2.29
CA GLU A 244 -14.91 22.67 1.52
C GLU A 244 -16.21 22.55 2.34
N ASP A 245 -16.71 23.71 2.78
CA ASP A 245 -18.00 23.93 3.45
C ASP A 245 -19.21 23.47 2.59
#